data_AF-A0A7L0K6T3-F1
#
_entry.id   AF-A0A7L0K6T3-F1
#
_cell.length_a   1.000
_cell.length_b   1.000
_cell.length_c   1.000
_cell.angle_alpha   90.00
_cell.angle_beta   90.00
_cell.angle_gamma   90.00
#
_symmetry.space_group_name_H-M   'P 1'
#
loop_
_entity.id
_entity.type
_entity.pdbx_description
1 polymer ?
#
loop_
_entity_poly.entity_id
_entity_poly.type
_entity_poly.pdbx_seq_one_letter_code
_entity_poly.pdbx_strand_id
1 'polypeptide(L)'
;LPAAMSDDLSDLLREFDEVIEDFDRGPPCQYKQHLEELKKKGHSVYDSGIDELESTSTSPASSLNSSEEDLNTHASAYPSKAKLGDTQELEEFIADLDKVLE
;
A
#
# COMPACT_ATOMS: atom_id res chain seq x y z
N LEU A 1 -24.58 28.46 -17.09
CA LEU A 1 -23.16 28.60 -16.67
C LEU A 1 -22.52 29.67 -17.55
N PRO A 2 -21.74 30.62 -16.99
CA PRO A 2 -20.96 31.56 -17.80
C PRO A 2 -20.06 30.79 -18.78
N ALA A 3 -19.92 31.31 -20.00
CA ALA A 3 -19.19 30.65 -21.09
C ALA A 3 -17.76 30.25 -20.68
N ALA A 4 -17.08 31.10 -19.90
CA ALA A 4 -15.75 30.83 -19.37
C ALA A 4 -15.65 29.51 -18.59
N MET A 5 -16.63 29.17 -17.75
CA MET A 5 -16.61 27.90 -17.00
C MET A 5 -16.87 26.68 -17.90
N SER A 6 -17.48 26.87 -19.07
CA SER A 6 -17.65 25.80 -20.05
C SER A 6 -16.36 25.52 -20.81
N ASP A 7 -15.59 26.57 -21.11
CA ASP A 7 -14.30 26.46 -21.79
C ASP A 7 -13.26 25.82 -20.85
N ASP A 8 -13.18 26.28 -19.60
CA ASP A 8 -12.29 25.71 -18.58
C ASP A 8 -12.58 24.22 -18.34
N LEU A 9 -13.86 23.83 -18.30
CA LEU A 9 -14.26 22.42 -18.17
C LEU A 9 -13.87 21.60 -19.41
N SER A 10 -14.00 22.18 -20.60
CA SER A 10 -13.62 21.48 -21.84
C SER A 10 -12.11 21.27 -21.94
N ASP A 11 -11.32 22.24 -21.49
CA ASP A 11 -9.87 22.15 -21.45
C ASP A 11 -9.42 21.10 -20.42
N LEU A 12 -10.05 21.06 -19.23
CA LEU A 12 -9.79 20.04 -18.20
C LEU A 12 -10.12 18.62 -18.69
N LEU A 13 -11.26 18.43 -19.37
CA LEU A 13 -11.64 17.13 -19.90
C LEU A 13 -10.66 16.66 -20.99
N ARG A 14 -10.16 17.58 -21.81
CA ARG A 14 -9.14 17.27 -22.83
C ARG A 14 -7.82 16.85 -22.19
N GLU A 15 -7.36 17.56 -21.15
CA GLU A 15 -6.15 17.19 -20.41
C GLU A 15 -6.29 15.80 -19.76
N PHE A 16 -7.47 15.50 -19.22
CA PHE A 16 -7.75 14.19 -18.63
C PHE A 16 -7.66 13.06 -19.66
N ASP A 17 -8.24 13.24 -20.84
CA ASP A 17 -8.18 12.24 -21.91
C ASP A 17 -6.73 12.00 -22.38
N GLU A 18 -5.92 13.06 -22.49
CA GLU A 18 -4.50 12.98 -22.83
C GLU A 18 -3.71 12.16 -21.81
N VAL A 19 -3.93 12.39 -20.51
CA VAL A 19 -3.28 11.63 -19.43
C VAL A 19 -3.67 10.15 -19.47
N ILE A 20 -4.94 9.84 -19.72
CA ILE A 20 -5.41 8.44 -19.83
C ILE A 20 -4.75 7.74 -21.02
N GLU A 21 -4.68 8.40 -22.18
CA GLU A 21 -3.98 7.87 -23.35
C GLU A 21 -2.49 7.59 -23.06
N ASP A 22 -1.83 8.46 -22.29
CA ASP A 22 -0.44 8.26 -21.90
C ASP A 22 -0.23 7.03 -21.00
N PHE A 23 -1.18 6.73 -20.11
CA PHE A 23 -1.16 5.49 -19.31
C PHE A 23 -1.28 4.25 -20.20
N ASP A 24 -2.15 4.28 -21.21
CA ASP A 24 -2.36 3.17 -22.14
C ASP A 24 -1.17 2.97 -23.09
N ARG A 25 -0.48 4.07 -23.45
CA ARG A 25 0.73 4.05 -24.29
C ARG A 25 1.99 3.72 -23.50
N GLY A 26 1.92 3.70 -22.17
CA GLY A 26 3.02 3.37 -21.29
C GLY A 26 3.63 1.99 -21.58
N PRO A 27 4.90 1.76 -21.21
CA PRO A 27 5.55 0.47 -21.40
C PRO A 27 4.70 -0.63 -20.74
N PRO A 28 4.49 -1.78 -21.39
CA PRO A 28 3.73 -2.87 -20.81
C PRO A 28 4.33 -3.21 -19.45
N CYS A 29 3.48 -3.23 -18.41
CA CYS A 29 3.87 -3.42 -17.02
C CYS A 29 4.83 -4.62 -16.89
N GLN A 30 6.13 -4.34 -16.71
CA GLN A 30 7.18 -5.36 -16.53
C GLN A 30 6.97 -6.19 -15.26
N TYR A 31 6.00 -5.80 -14.42
CA TYR A 31 5.52 -6.55 -13.27
C TYR A 31 5.26 -8.03 -13.60
N LYS A 32 4.64 -8.34 -14.74
CA LYS A 32 4.38 -9.73 -15.12
C LYS A 32 5.67 -10.52 -15.35
N GLN A 33 6.68 -9.90 -15.98
CA GLN A 33 7.98 -10.52 -16.17
C GLN A 33 8.69 -10.73 -14.83
N HIS A 34 8.74 -9.70 -13.99
CA HIS A 34 9.33 -9.79 -12.65
C HIS A 34 8.64 -10.85 -11.77
N LEU A 35 7.31 -11.00 -11.91
CA LEU A 35 6.55 -12.02 -11.21
C LEU A 35 6.91 -13.45 -11.66
N GLU A 36 7.08 -13.67 -12.96
CA GLU A 36 7.53 -14.97 -13.48
C GLU A 36 8.97 -15.28 -13.09
N GLU A 37 9.87 -14.28 -13.04
CA GLU A 37 11.22 -14.45 -12.53
C GLU A 37 11.23 -14.83 -11.04
N LEU A 38 10.41 -14.19 -10.21
CA LEU A 38 10.26 -14.53 -8.80
C LEU A 38 9.74 -15.96 -8.61
N LYS A 39 8.72 -16.37 -9.38
CA LYS A 39 8.16 -17.72 -9.34
C LYS A 39 9.20 -18.78 -9.70
N LYS A 40 10.00 -18.54 -10.75
CA LYS A 40 11.10 -19.45 -11.14
C LYS A 40 12.20 -19.52 -10.09
N LYS A 41 12.59 -18.40 -9.49
CA LYS A 41 13.59 -18.37 -8.42
C LYS A 41 13.10 -19.08 -7.16
N GLY A 42 11.80 -18.98 -6.84
CA GLY A 42 11.19 -19.73 -5.74
C GLY A 42 11.08 -21.23 -5.98
N HIS A 43 10.97 -21.67 -7.24
CA HIS A 43 10.88 -23.09 -7.60
C HIS A 43 12.26 -23.76 -7.82
N SER A 44 13.28 -22.98 -8.21
CA SER A 44 14.63 -23.48 -8.51
C SER A 44 15.41 -23.96 -7.27
N VAL A 45 14.92 -23.74 -6.06
CA VAL A 45 15.55 -24.22 -4.81
C VAL A 45 15.06 -25.64 -4.43
N TYR A 46 14.04 -26.17 -5.11
CA TYR A 46 13.37 -27.43 -4.73
C TYR A 46 13.55 -28.61 -5.71
N ASP A 47 14.55 -28.58 -6.60
CA ASP A 47 14.88 -29.73 -7.49
C ASP A 47 16.37 -30.15 -7.44
N SER A 48 17.10 -29.73 -6.40
CA SER A 48 18.36 -30.41 -6.06
C SER A 48 18.10 -31.28 -4.85
N GLY A 49 17.82 -32.55 -5.15
CA GLY A 49 17.75 -33.62 -4.17
C GLY A 49 18.95 -33.53 -3.22
N ILE A 50 18.62 -33.71 -1.95
CA ILE A 50 19.50 -34.06 -0.84
C ILE A 50 20.87 -34.63 -1.25
N ASP A 51 21.94 -33.93 -0.89
CA ASP A 51 23.18 -34.58 -0.49
C ASP A 51 23.52 -34.06 0.90
N GLU A 52 23.28 -34.92 1.90
CA GLU A 52 23.70 -34.72 3.28
C GLU A 52 25.23 -34.74 3.32
N LEU A 53 25.88 -33.59 3.15
CA LEU A 53 27.31 -33.47 3.41
C LEU A 53 27.56 -32.23 4.26
N GLU A 54 27.63 -32.49 5.56
CA GLU A 54 28.43 -31.80 6.57
C GLU A 54 29.42 -30.78 5.98
N SER A 55 29.06 -29.50 6.02
CA SER A 55 30.00 -28.40 5.82
C SER A 55 29.85 -27.41 6.96
N THR A 56 30.58 -27.73 8.01
CA THR A 56 31.02 -26.83 9.05
C THR A 56 31.79 -25.66 8.42
N SER A 57 31.13 -24.52 8.20
CA SER A 57 31.84 -23.25 8.18
C SER A 57 30.97 -22.15 8.78
N THR A 58 31.28 -21.86 10.03
CA THR A 58 30.82 -20.71 10.81
C THR A 58 30.92 -19.41 10.03
N SER A 59 29.81 -18.68 9.88
CA SER A 59 29.82 -17.24 9.62
C SER A 59 29.40 -16.51 10.90
N PRO A 60 30.30 -15.77 11.57
CA PRO A 60 30.03 -15.14 12.86
C PRO A 60 29.73 -13.65 12.67
N ALA A 61 28.57 -13.26 12.11
CA ALA A 61 28.14 -11.85 12.09
C ALA A 61 26.70 -11.63 11.60
N SER A 62 25.70 -12.23 12.26
CA SER A 62 24.35 -11.66 12.23
C SER A 62 23.74 -11.77 13.62
N SER A 63 24.24 -10.92 14.52
CA SER A 63 23.53 -10.59 15.76
C SER A 63 22.40 -9.62 15.38
N LEU A 64 21.28 -10.16 14.93
CA LEU A 64 20.01 -9.47 15.00
C LEU A 64 19.17 -10.25 15.99
N ASN A 65 19.10 -9.69 17.18
CA ASN A 65 18.22 -9.98 18.30
C ASN A 65 16.89 -10.62 17.82
N SER A 66 16.75 -11.94 17.93
CA SER A 66 15.45 -12.59 17.83
C SER A 66 14.65 -12.14 19.04
N SER A 67 13.81 -11.13 18.86
CA SER A 67 12.72 -10.83 19.77
C SER A 67 11.76 -12.02 19.71
N GLU A 68 11.83 -12.90 20.70
CA GLU A 68 10.79 -13.88 20.98
C GLU A 68 9.56 -13.12 21.49
N GLU A 69 8.58 -12.89 20.61
CA GLU A 69 7.24 -12.48 21.04
C GLU A 69 6.44 -13.74 21.33
N ASP A 70 6.20 -14.02 22.61
CA ASP A 70 5.38 -15.13 23.09
C ASP A 70 3.89 -14.79 22.89
N LEU A 71 3.34 -15.21 21.75
CA LEU A 71 1.94 -14.99 21.36
C LEU A 71 0.92 -15.78 22.20
N ASN A 72 1.34 -16.48 23.26
CA ASN A 72 0.44 -17.28 24.08
C ASN A 72 0.07 -16.63 25.42
N THR A 73 0.27 -15.33 25.59
CA THR A 73 -0.36 -14.61 26.71
C THR A 73 -1.80 -14.25 26.37
N HIS A 74 -2.67 -15.21 26.69
CA HIS A 74 -4.11 -15.04 26.89
C HIS A 74 -4.44 -13.73 27.65
N ALA A 75 -4.83 -12.67 26.93
CA ALA A 75 -5.59 -11.54 27.49
C ALA A 75 -6.22 -10.75 26.33
N SER A 76 -7.45 -11.06 25.94
CA SER A 76 -8.58 -10.20 26.29
C SER A 76 -8.29 -8.70 26.12
N ALA A 77 -8.16 -8.24 24.89
CA ALA A 77 -8.37 -6.83 24.57
C ALA A 77 -9.04 -6.73 23.19
N TYR A 78 -10.36 -6.93 23.19
CA TYR A 78 -11.17 -6.21 22.20
C TYR A 78 -10.73 -4.75 22.23
N PRO A 79 -10.45 -4.10 21.08
CA PRO A 79 -10.12 -2.69 21.10
C PRO A 79 -11.32 -1.99 21.74
N SER A 80 -11.10 -1.44 22.94
CA SER A 80 -12.08 -0.60 23.61
C SER A 80 -12.44 0.49 22.61
N LYS A 81 -13.75 0.71 22.40
CA LYS A 81 -14.30 1.70 21.47
C LYS A 81 -13.40 2.91 21.40
N ALA A 82 -12.85 3.20 20.21
CA ALA A 82 -11.98 4.33 19.99
C ALA A 82 -12.59 5.56 20.66
N LYS A 83 -11.89 6.10 21.67
CA LYS A 83 -12.28 7.35 22.32
C LYS A 83 -11.95 8.44 21.32
N LEU A 84 -12.97 8.97 20.64
CA LEU A 84 -12.81 10.21 19.88
C LEU A 84 -12.22 11.25 20.84
N GLY A 85 -11.13 11.89 20.40
CA GLY A 85 -10.52 12.99 21.11
C GLY A 85 -11.43 14.21 21.11
N ASP A 86 -10.85 15.39 21.28
CA ASP A 86 -11.61 16.61 21.11
C ASP A 86 -12.07 16.75 19.65
N THR A 87 -13.38 16.89 19.45
CA THR A 87 -14.04 17.04 18.14
C THR A 87 -14.58 18.46 17.92
N GLN A 88 -14.23 19.42 18.79
CA GLN A 88 -14.79 20.78 18.75
C GLN A 88 -14.58 21.48 17.39
N GLU A 89 -13.40 21.38 16.79
CA GLU A 89 -13.10 22.00 15.48
C GLU A 89 -13.99 21.42 14.36
N LEU A 90 -14.27 20.11 14.41
CA LEU A 90 -15.14 19.44 13.44
C LEU A 90 -16.59 19.88 13.61
N GLU A 91 -17.04 20.05 14.85
CA GLU A 91 -18.39 20.52 15.17
C GLU A 91 -18.60 21.98 14.70
N GLU A 92 -17.60 22.85 14.86
CA GLU A 92 -17.63 24.23 14.36
C GLU A 92 -17.68 24.29 12.84
N PHE A 93 -16.87 23.48 12.15
CA PHE A 93 -16.90 23.39 10.69
C PHE A 93 -18.26 22.94 10.15
N ILE A 94 -18.91 21.97 10.80
CA ILE A 94 -20.25 21.51 10.41
C ILE A 94 -21.29 22.62 10.61
N ALA A 95 -21.22 23.36 11.73
CA ALA A 95 -22.14 24.47 11.99
C ALA A 95 -22.00 25.61 10.96
N ASP A 96 -20.76 25.91 10.55
CA ASP A 96 -20.50 26.88 9.49
C ASP A 96 -21.03 26.41 8.13
N LEU A 97 -20.91 25.11 7.82
CA LEU A 97 -21.50 24.54 6.62
C LEU A 97 -23.03 24.63 6.62
N ASP A 98 -23.68 24.27 7.72
CA ASP A 98 -25.14 24.35 7.86
C ASP A 98 -25.64 25.79 7.65
N LYS A 99 -24.91 26.79 8.14
CA LYS A 99 -25.22 28.21 7.94
C LYS A 99 -25.07 28.67 6.48
N VAL A 100 -24.11 28.10 5.74
CA VAL A 100 -23.92 28.41 4.31
C VAL A 100 -24.99 27.75 3.45
N LEU A 101 -25.59 26.65 3.93
CA LEU A 101 -26.60 25.88 3.21
C LEU A 101 -28.05 26.32 3.48
N GLU A 102 -28.28 27.29 4.36
CA GLU A 102 -29.58 27.93 4.67
C GLU A 102 -29.87 29.15 3.76
#